data_AF-A0A9D7P4A9-F1
#
_entry.id   AF-A0A9D7P4A9-F1
#
_cell.length_a   1.000
_cell.length_b   1.000
_cell.length_c   1.000
_cell.angle_alpha   90.00
_cell.angle_beta   90.00
_cell.angle_gamma   90.00
#
_symmetry.space_group_name_H-M   'P 1'
#
loop_
_entity.id
_entity.type
_entity.pdbx_description
1 polymer ?
#
loop_
_entity_poly.entity_id
_entity_poly.type
_entity_poly.pdbx_seq_one_letter_code
_entity_poly.pdbx_strand_id
1 'polypeptide(L)'
;MHAIDDILYYGQFVLIGSFIAGIIGMPFLVRATKKESDVTTKELAYSIIAVAQVFLVWFSFYEATDYMQQEARKEVLELLKREDLRIFVYHSQLTDRTKEVVLHELLHLKKIDAHHSSPTDAKIITLKCGNEQTNLILKEDSNVKNEYWVFWDKYRSTTKSEIGRIRSEQIERTLTKNGDWG
;
A
#
# COMPACT_ATOMS: atom_id res chain seq x y z
N MET A 1 6.99 13.40 2.79
CA MET A 1 6.15 12.21 2.99
C MET A 1 4.76 12.54 3.52
N HIS A 2 4.59 13.20 4.69
CA HIS A 2 3.25 13.53 5.23
C HIS A 2 2.32 14.27 4.26
N ALA A 3 2.82 15.26 3.50
CA ALA A 3 2.00 15.96 2.51
C ALA A 3 1.48 15.04 1.39
N ILE A 4 2.29 14.06 0.95
CA ILE A 4 1.88 13.08 -0.07
C ILE A 4 0.88 12.09 0.53
N ASP A 5 1.07 11.68 1.78
CA ASP A 5 0.12 10.84 2.52
C ASP A 5 -1.27 11.51 2.62
N ASP A 6 -1.31 12.80 2.93
CA ASP A 6 -2.55 13.58 2.96
C ASP A 6 -3.18 13.69 1.56
N ILE A 7 -2.37 13.96 0.53
CA ILE A 7 -2.85 13.99 -0.87
C ILE A 7 -3.44 12.65 -1.28
N LEU A 8 -2.81 11.52 -0.94
CA LEU A 8 -3.34 10.19 -1.25
C LEU A 8 -4.62 9.90 -0.46
N TYR A 9 -4.66 10.28 0.81
CA TYR A 9 -5.83 10.07 1.66
C TYR A 9 -7.05 10.87 1.18
N TYR A 10 -6.90 12.15 0.84
CA TYR A 10 -8.01 12.97 0.35
C TYR A 10 -8.24 12.83 -1.16
N GLY A 11 -7.20 12.46 -1.91
CA GLY A 11 -7.22 12.31 -3.37
C GLY A 11 -8.19 11.23 -3.85
N GLN A 12 -8.57 10.28 -3.00
CA GLN A 12 -9.65 9.33 -3.31
C GLN A 12 -10.98 10.04 -3.65
N PHE A 13 -11.28 11.19 -3.02
CA PHE A 13 -12.47 11.98 -3.34
C PHE A 13 -12.35 12.69 -4.68
N VAL A 14 -11.15 13.14 -5.04
CA VAL A 14 -10.85 13.69 -6.36
C VAL A 14 -11.01 12.62 -7.44
N LEU A 15 -10.55 11.39 -7.18
CA LEU A 15 -10.74 10.26 -8.09
C LEU A 15 -12.22 9.91 -8.28
N ILE A 16 -13.01 9.89 -7.21
CA ILE A 16 -14.47 9.67 -7.28
C ILE A 16 -15.15 10.79 -8.09
N GLY A 17 -14.85 12.06 -7.79
CA GLY A 17 -15.41 13.20 -8.51
C GLY A 17 -15.02 13.18 -10.00
N SER A 18 -13.78 12.81 -10.29
CA SER A 18 -13.27 12.62 -11.65
C SER A 18 -14.07 11.54 -12.39
N PHE A 19 -14.30 10.39 -11.75
CA PHE A 19 -15.08 9.30 -12.35
C PHE A 19 -16.53 9.69 -12.64
N ILE A 20 -17.18 10.40 -11.71
CA ILE A 20 -18.54 10.93 -11.91
C ILE A 20 -18.58 11.89 -13.10
N ALA A 21 -17.62 12.81 -13.21
CA ALA A 21 -17.52 13.71 -14.36
C ALA A 21 -17.33 12.94 -15.67
N GLY A 22 -16.51 11.88 -15.68
CA GLY A 22 -16.33 10.99 -16.82
C GLY A 22 -17.62 10.28 -17.23
N ILE A 23 -18.41 9.76 -16.27
CA ILE A 23 -19.72 9.16 -16.53
C ILE A 23 -20.66 10.16 -17.18
N ILE A 24 -20.69 11.41 -16.69
CA ILE A 24 -21.54 12.47 -17.26
C ILE A 24 -21.13 12.83 -18.69
N GLY A 25 -19.84 12.81 -19.01
CA GLY A 25 -19.32 13.07 -20.36
C GLY A 25 -19.61 11.94 -21.37
N MET A 26 -19.76 10.70 -20.90
CA MET A 26 -19.85 9.52 -21.78
C MET A 26 -21.08 9.51 -22.71
N PRO A 27 -22.31 9.86 -22.27
CA PRO A 27 -23.48 9.94 -23.15
C PRO A 27 -23.28 10.86 -24.35
N PHE A 28 -22.73 12.05 -24.14
CA PHE A 28 -22.46 13.02 -25.20
C PHE A 28 -21.44 12.49 -26.21
N LEU A 29 -20.41 11.77 -25.74
CA LEU A 29 -19.42 11.12 -26.59
C LEU A 29 -20.04 9.98 -27.43
N VAL A 30 -20.95 9.19 -26.86
CA VAL A 30 -21.70 8.15 -27.59
C VAL A 30 -22.63 8.75 -28.64
N ARG A 31 -23.33 9.84 -28.32
CA ARG A 31 -24.20 10.54 -29.29
C ARG A 31 -23.40 11.13 -30.45
N ALA A 32 -22.23 11.72 -30.15
CA ALA A 32 -21.32 12.24 -31.16
C ALA A 32 -20.81 11.14 -32.11
N THR A 33 -20.48 9.95 -31.60
CA THR A 33 -20.02 8.83 -32.45
C THR A 33 -21.13 8.27 -33.35
N LYS A 34 -22.39 8.37 -32.94
CA LYS A 34 -23.56 8.01 -33.76
C LYS A 34 -23.92 9.06 -34.83
N LYS A 35 -23.17 10.16 -34.93
CA LYS A 35 -23.43 11.29 -35.83
C LYS A 35 -24.84 11.88 -35.68
N GLU A 36 -25.37 11.91 -34.45
CA GLU A 36 -26.59 12.66 -34.17
C GLU A 36 -26.34 14.15 -34.45
N SER A 37 -27.23 14.77 -35.22
CA SER A 37 -27.00 16.11 -35.80
C SER A 37 -27.07 17.26 -34.79
N ASP A 38 -27.37 16.97 -33.52
CA ASP A 38 -27.60 17.96 -32.48
C ASP A 38 -26.42 18.14 -31.52
N VAL A 39 -25.37 17.32 -31.61
CA VAL A 39 -24.17 17.50 -30.78
C VAL A 39 -23.27 18.59 -31.36
N THR A 40 -23.05 19.65 -30.58
CA THR A 40 -22.16 20.75 -30.94
C THR A 40 -20.69 20.38 -30.73
N THR A 41 -19.77 21.04 -31.46
CA THR A 41 -18.32 20.86 -31.28
C THR A 41 -17.86 21.15 -29.84
N LYS A 42 -18.53 22.07 -29.14
CA LYS A 42 -18.24 22.41 -27.74
C LYS A 42 -18.61 21.26 -26.79
N GLU A 43 -19.79 20.67 -26.97
CA GLU A 43 -20.23 19.52 -26.17
C GLU A 43 -19.30 18.31 -26.37
N LEU A 44 -18.88 18.05 -27.61
CA LEU A 44 -17.87 17.03 -27.89
C LEU A 44 -16.56 17.30 -27.16
N ALA A 45 -16.04 18.53 -27.20
CA ALA A 45 -14.81 18.91 -26.52
C ALA A 45 -14.91 18.71 -25.00
N TYR A 46 -15.99 19.17 -24.36
CA TYR A 46 -16.21 18.97 -22.92
C TYR A 46 -16.28 17.49 -22.54
N SER A 47 -16.91 16.67 -23.38
CA SER A 47 -17.03 15.23 -23.18
C SER A 47 -15.68 14.53 -23.24
N ILE A 48 -14.85 14.89 -24.22
CA ILE A 48 -13.48 14.38 -24.33
C ILE A 48 -12.68 14.78 -23.10
N ILE A 49 -12.73 16.04 -22.67
CA ILE A 49 -12.01 16.52 -21.48
C ILE A 49 -12.49 15.76 -20.24
N ALA A 50 -13.80 15.60 -20.06
CA ALA A 50 -14.41 14.94 -18.92
C ALA A 50 -13.98 13.46 -18.80
N VAL A 51 -13.82 12.77 -19.93
CA VAL A 51 -13.34 11.38 -19.97
C VAL A 51 -11.82 11.31 -19.83
N ALA A 52 -11.07 12.15 -20.55
CA ALA A 52 -9.61 12.14 -20.54
C ALA A 52 -9.03 12.44 -19.15
N GLN A 53 -9.64 13.36 -18.40
CA GLN A 53 -9.19 13.68 -17.04
C GLN A 53 -9.31 12.50 -16.06
N VAL A 54 -10.21 11.53 -16.30
CA VAL A 54 -10.28 10.30 -15.48
C VAL A 54 -8.97 9.53 -15.55
N PHE A 55 -8.43 9.34 -16.75
CA PHE A 55 -7.18 8.63 -16.95
C PHE A 55 -6.00 9.41 -16.37
N LEU A 56 -5.99 10.74 -16.52
CA LEU A 56 -4.97 11.60 -15.95
C LEU A 56 -4.94 11.50 -14.41
N VAL A 57 -6.10 11.63 -13.76
CA VAL A 57 -6.22 11.57 -12.30
C VAL A 57 -5.87 10.17 -11.80
N TRP A 58 -6.37 9.12 -12.46
CA TRP A 58 -6.08 7.75 -12.10
C TRP A 58 -4.58 7.41 -12.20
N PHE A 59 -3.93 7.76 -13.33
CA PHE A 59 -2.50 7.55 -13.51
C PHE A 59 -1.68 8.34 -12.48
N SER A 60 -2.03 9.61 -12.24
CA SER A 60 -1.36 10.43 -11.22
C SER A 60 -1.47 9.82 -9.82
N PHE A 61 -2.64 9.29 -9.47
CA PHE A 61 -2.87 8.65 -8.17
C PHE A 61 -2.11 7.33 -8.04
N TYR A 62 -2.06 6.54 -9.11
CA TYR A 62 -1.29 5.30 -9.17
C TYR A 62 0.21 5.56 -8.95
N GLU A 63 0.80 6.50 -9.68
CA GLU A 63 2.20 6.90 -9.53
C GLU A 63 2.51 7.43 -8.13
N ALA A 64 1.63 8.28 -7.58
CA ALA A 64 1.81 8.81 -6.23
C ALA A 64 1.76 7.70 -5.16
N THR A 65 0.87 6.71 -5.33
CA THR A 65 0.77 5.56 -4.42
C THR A 65 2.02 4.69 -4.51
N ASP A 66 2.49 4.39 -5.71
CA ASP A 66 3.70 3.58 -5.90
C ASP A 66 4.94 4.28 -5.33
N TYR A 67 5.09 5.59 -5.58
CA TYR A 67 6.15 6.39 -4.98
C TYR A 67 6.10 6.36 -3.44
N MET A 68 4.91 6.54 -2.86
CA MET A 68 4.72 6.49 -1.40
C MET A 68 5.12 5.12 -0.83
N GLN A 69 4.72 4.02 -1.47
CA GLN A 69 5.09 2.67 -1.07
C GLN A 69 6.60 2.43 -1.15
N GLN A 70 7.25 2.92 -2.21
CA GLN A 70 8.70 2.80 -2.38
C GLN A 70 9.47 3.56 -1.29
N GLU A 71 9.10 4.81 -1.02
CA GLU A 71 9.76 5.62 0.00
C GLU A 71 9.50 5.06 1.40
N ALA A 72 8.25 4.65 1.70
CA ALA A 72 7.92 3.99 2.95
C ALA A 72 8.75 2.70 3.16
N ARG A 73 8.94 1.90 2.10
CA ARG A 73 9.80 0.72 2.16
C ARG A 73 11.25 1.08 2.45
N LYS A 74 11.80 2.10 1.79
CA LYS A 74 13.18 2.57 2.04
C LYS A 74 13.35 2.99 3.49
N GLU A 75 12.42 3.79 4.03
CA GLU A 75 12.45 4.21 5.44
C GLU A 75 12.41 3.02 6.40
N VAL A 76 11.57 2.02 6.14
CA VAL A 76 11.53 0.79 6.96
C VAL A 76 12.86 0.04 6.88
N LEU A 77 13.44 -0.11 5.68
CA LEU A 77 14.75 -0.77 5.52
C LEU A 77 15.88 -0.01 6.21
N GLU A 78 15.83 1.32 6.27
CA GLU A 78 16.77 2.14 7.03
C GLU A 78 16.57 1.99 8.54
N LEU A 79 15.31 1.98 9.00
CA LEU A 79 14.98 1.72 10.41
C LEU A 79 15.49 0.36 10.88
N LEU A 80 15.33 -0.66 10.03
CA LEU A 80 15.79 -2.02 10.30
C LEU A 80 17.32 -2.11 10.47
N LYS A 81 18.09 -1.18 9.88
CA LYS A 81 19.55 -1.14 9.97
C LYS A 81 20.09 -0.41 11.19
N ARG A 82 19.22 0.22 12.02
CA ARG A 82 19.66 0.95 13.21
C ARG A 82 20.17 -0.01 14.28
N GLU A 83 21.30 0.32 14.91
CA GLU A 83 21.94 -0.51 15.95
C GLU A 83 21.10 -0.62 17.24
N ASP A 84 20.36 0.44 17.57
CA ASP A 84 19.53 0.54 18.78
C ASP A 84 18.14 -0.09 18.62
N LEU A 85 17.88 -0.73 17.48
CA LEU A 85 16.59 -1.33 17.16
C LEU A 85 16.25 -2.48 18.11
N ARG A 86 15.07 -2.41 18.70
CA ARG A 86 14.42 -3.52 19.41
C ARG A 86 13.18 -3.94 18.65
N ILE A 87 13.00 -5.26 18.52
CA ILE A 87 11.88 -5.87 17.81
C ILE A 87 11.02 -6.61 18.84
N PHE A 88 9.72 -6.34 18.81
CA PHE A 88 8.72 -7.01 19.65
C PHE A 88 7.70 -7.72 18.78
N VAL A 89 7.28 -8.90 19.21
CA VAL A 89 6.21 -9.69 18.60
C VAL A 89 5.22 -10.02 19.71
N TYR A 90 3.95 -9.66 19.53
CA TYR A 90 2.91 -9.80 20.57
C TYR A 90 3.34 -9.29 21.96
N HIS A 91 3.97 -8.12 22.01
CA HIS A 91 4.49 -7.46 23.23
C HIS A 91 5.73 -8.10 23.87
N SER A 92 6.20 -9.24 23.36
CA SER A 92 7.44 -9.88 23.83
C SER A 92 8.63 -9.41 23.01
N GLN A 93 9.69 -8.93 23.68
CA GLN A 93 10.94 -8.57 23.00
C GLN A 93 11.63 -9.84 22.48
N LEU A 94 12.08 -9.81 21.23
CA LEU A 94 12.84 -10.93 20.67
C LEU A 94 14.22 -11.03 21.32
N THR A 95 14.67 -12.26 21.54
CA THR A 95 16.07 -12.57 21.89
C THR A 95 17.00 -12.23 20.73
N ASP A 96 18.29 -12.01 20.97
CA ASP A 96 19.24 -11.61 19.92
C ASP A 96 19.23 -12.56 18.72
N ARG A 97 19.23 -13.87 18.96
CA ARG A 97 19.17 -14.88 17.89
C ARG A 97 17.88 -14.80 17.07
N THR A 98 16.73 -14.66 17.73
CA THR A 98 15.44 -14.56 17.03
C THR A 98 15.29 -13.22 16.32
N LYS A 99 15.81 -12.15 16.92
CA LYS A 99 15.88 -10.81 16.33
C LYS A 99 16.69 -10.83 15.04
N GLU A 100 17.87 -11.46 15.02
CA GLU A 100 18.71 -11.58 13.82
C GLU A 100 17.98 -12.29 12.68
N VAL A 101 17.28 -13.38 12.97
CA VAL A 101 16.47 -14.11 11.99
C VAL A 101 15.37 -13.21 11.41
N VAL A 102 14.54 -12.61 12.28
CA VAL A 102 13.45 -11.74 11.82
C VAL A 102 13.99 -10.55 11.03
N LEU A 103 15.07 -9.93 11.51
CA LEU A 103 15.71 -8.81 10.84
C LEU A 103 16.23 -9.19 9.45
N HIS A 104 16.92 -10.33 9.34
CA HIS A 104 17.40 -10.86 8.06
C HIS A 104 16.26 -10.99 7.05
N GLU A 105 15.12 -11.56 7.46
CA GLU A 105 13.97 -11.74 6.57
C GLU A 105 13.28 -10.41 6.22
N LEU A 106 13.13 -9.50 7.19
CA LEU A 106 12.56 -8.17 6.96
C LEU A 106 13.41 -7.31 6.02
N LEU A 107 14.73 -7.49 6.00
CA LEU A 107 15.62 -6.80 5.06
C LEU A 107 15.42 -7.21 3.59
N HIS A 108 14.73 -8.33 3.34
CA HIS A 108 14.35 -8.78 1.99
C HIS A 108 13.00 -8.21 1.52
N LEU A 109 12.43 -7.27 2.27
CA LEU A 109 11.20 -6.56 1.89
C LEU A 109 11.35 -5.90 0.51
N LYS A 110 10.52 -6.32 -0.44
CA LYS A 110 10.55 -5.83 -1.82
C LYS A 110 9.15 -5.72 -2.42
N LYS A 111 9.04 -5.06 -3.57
CA LYS A 111 7.83 -5.12 -4.40
C LYS A 111 7.78 -6.51 -5.01
N ILE A 112 6.66 -7.20 -4.85
CA ILE A 112 6.36 -8.44 -5.56
C ILE A 112 5.12 -8.14 -6.40
N ASP A 113 5.09 -8.67 -7.62
CA ASP A 113 3.95 -8.48 -8.51
C ASP A 113 2.68 -9.04 -7.89
N ALA A 114 1.63 -8.24 -7.93
CA ALA A 114 0.34 -8.63 -7.40
C ALA A 114 -0.19 -9.84 -8.19
N HIS A 115 -0.57 -10.87 -7.46
CA HIS A 115 -1.40 -11.96 -7.97
C HIS A 115 -2.76 -11.91 -7.29
N HIS A 116 -3.76 -12.59 -7.86
CA HIS A 116 -5.14 -12.57 -7.37
C HIS A 116 -5.30 -13.41 -6.08
N SER A 117 -4.78 -12.88 -4.99
CA SER A 117 -4.91 -13.40 -3.63
C SER A 117 -5.43 -12.31 -2.69
N SER A 118 -5.81 -12.71 -1.48
CA SER A 118 -6.24 -11.79 -0.43
C SER A 118 -5.40 -12.00 0.83
N PRO A 119 -5.08 -10.94 1.58
CA PRO A 119 -4.40 -11.08 2.86
C PRO A 119 -5.32 -11.69 3.92
N THR A 120 -4.76 -12.54 4.79
CA THR A 120 -5.45 -13.20 5.90
C THR A 120 -5.07 -12.57 7.25
N ASP A 121 -4.93 -13.38 8.30
CA ASP A 121 -4.70 -12.94 9.68
C ASP A 121 -3.49 -12.02 9.80
N ALA A 122 -3.67 -10.98 10.59
CA ALA A 122 -2.65 -9.95 10.80
C ALA A 122 -1.77 -10.30 12.01
N LYS A 123 -0.47 -10.31 11.79
CA LYS A 123 0.56 -10.41 12.84
C LYS A 123 1.27 -9.07 12.95
N ILE A 124 1.47 -8.59 14.18
CA ILE A 124 2.06 -7.27 14.43
C ILE A 124 3.49 -7.42 14.93
N ILE A 125 4.42 -6.75 14.26
CA ILE A 125 5.81 -6.60 14.68
C ILE A 125 6.02 -5.13 15.07
N THR A 126 6.32 -4.88 16.33
CA THR A 126 6.63 -3.52 16.81
C THR A 126 8.14 -3.29 16.76
N LEU A 127 8.53 -2.21 16.09
CA LEU A 127 9.90 -1.73 15.99
C LEU A 127 10.07 -0.54 16.95
N LYS A 128 11.10 -0.58 17.78
CA LYS A 128 11.41 0.48 18.75
C LYS A 128 12.87 0.91 18.64
N CYS A 129 13.10 2.19 18.33
CA CYS A 129 14.42 2.84 18.28
C CYS A 129 14.38 4.08 19.18
N GLY A 130 15.17 4.09 20.25
CA GLY A 130 15.08 5.13 21.28
C GLY A 130 13.64 5.34 21.80
N ASN A 131 13.10 6.53 21.54
CA ASN A 131 11.73 6.95 21.89
C ASN A 131 10.71 6.77 20.76
N GLU A 132 11.16 6.40 19.56
CA GLU A 132 10.30 6.14 18.42
C GLU A 132 9.79 4.70 18.47
N GLN A 133 8.49 4.53 18.25
CA GLN A 133 7.85 3.22 18.14
C GLN A 133 6.93 3.22 16.93
N THR A 134 6.97 2.14 16.15
CA THR A 134 6.13 1.95 14.97
C THR A 134 5.82 0.46 14.78
N ASN A 135 4.74 0.15 14.08
CA ASN A 135 4.30 -1.21 13.84
C ASN A 135 4.35 -1.57 12.36
N LEU A 136 4.98 -2.70 12.07
CA LEU A 136 4.78 -3.44 10.83
C LEU A 136 3.64 -4.44 11.02
N ILE A 137 2.68 -4.40 10.12
CA ILE A 137 1.55 -5.34 10.12
C ILE A 137 1.79 -6.30 8.98
N LEU A 138 1.99 -7.57 9.30
CA LEU A 138 2.19 -8.65 8.35
C LEU A 138 0.88 -9.39 8.19
N LYS A 139 0.37 -9.49 6.97
CA LYS A 139 -0.79 -10.33 6.66
C LYS A 139 -0.36 -11.44 5.72
N GLU A 140 -0.66 -12.68 6.06
CA GLU A 140 -0.29 -13.81 5.21
C GLU A 140 -1.11 -13.82 3.92
N ASP A 141 -0.50 -14.21 2.81
CA ASP A 141 -1.19 -14.40 1.54
C ASP A 141 -2.07 -15.66 1.58
N SER A 142 -3.34 -15.55 1.21
CA SER A 142 -4.29 -16.69 1.26
C SER A 142 -3.91 -17.85 0.35
N ASN A 143 -3.14 -17.59 -0.72
CA ASN A 143 -2.82 -18.58 -1.75
C ASN A 143 -1.37 -19.06 -1.65
N VAL A 144 -0.47 -18.20 -1.17
CA VAL A 144 0.96 -18.50 -1.05
C VAL A 144 1.38 -18.53 0.41
N LYS A 145 1.39 -19.75 0.96
CA LYS A 145 1.97 -19.99 2.30
C LYS A 145 3.36 -19.39 2.39
N ASN A 146 3.65 -18.77 3.54
CA ASN A 146 4.90 -18.06 3.83
C ASN A 146 5.10 -16.73 3.09
N GLU A 147 4.18 -16.27 2.26
CA GLU A 147 4.21 -14.91 1.74
C GLU A 147 3.43 -13.97 2.67
N TYR A 148 4.03 -12.84 3.01
CA TYR A 148 3.45 -11.86 3.89
C TYR A 148 3.42 -10.49 3.22
N TRP A 149 2.25 -9.90 3.19
CA TRP A 149 2.00 -8.52 2.79
C TRP A 149 2.34 -7.64 3.98
N VAL A 150 3.26 -6.70 3.79
CA VAL A 150 3.75 -5.84 4.86
C VAL A 150 3.13 -4.46 4.73
N PHE A 151 2.47 -4.02 5.79
CA PHE A 151 1.89 -2.69 5.93
C PHE A 151 2.62 -1.94 7.05
N TRP A 152 2.54 -0.61 7.03
CA TRP A 152 3.24 0.23 8.00
C TRP A 152 2.31 1.27 8.60
N ASP A 153 2.34 1.43 9.92
CA ASP A 153 1.41 2.29 10.65
C ASP A 153 1.80 3.77 10.72
N LYS A 154 2.99 4.15 10.23
CA LYS A 154 3.46 5.53 10.27
C LYS A 154 2.62 6.48 9.40
N TYR A 155 2.12 6.01 8.26
CA TYR A 155 1.35 6.82 7.30
C TYR A 155 -0.04 6.22 7.06
N ARG A 156 -1.06 7.07 6.85
CA ARG A 156 -2.45 6.61 6.68
C ARG A 156 -2.60 5.76 5.42
N SER A 157 -1.95 6.15 4.33
CA SER A 157 -1.92 5.40 3.07
C SER A 157 -1.29 4.02 3.26
N THR A 158 -0.18 3.91 3.99
CA THR A 158 0.54 2.64 4.18
C THR A 158 -0.11 1.68 5.18
N THR A 159 -1.11 2.13 5.95
CA THR A 159 -1.97 1.23 6.74
C THR A 159 -2.96 0.46 5.87
N LYS A 160 -3.33 1.02 4.71
CA LYS A 160 -4.30 0.44 3.77
C LYS A 160 -3.64 -0.16 2.54
N SER A 161 -2.43 0.26 2.23
CA SER A 161 -1.65 -0.19 1.08
C SER A 161 -0.37 -0.84 1.54
N GLU A 162 -0.08 -2.04 1.02
CA GLU A 162 1.16 -2.74 1.36
C GLU A 162 2.37 -1.92 0.90
N ILE A 163 3.43 -1.89 1.70
CA ILE A 163 4.71 -1.27 1.33
C ILE A 163 5.64 -2.28 0.65
N GLY A 164 5.30 -3.58 0.70
CA GLY A 164 6.04 -4.64 0.04
C GLY A 164 5.64 -6.00 0.59
N ARG A 165 6.31 -7.04 0.11
CA ARG A 165 6.08 -8.42 0.54
C ARG A 165 7.38 -9.10 0.90
N ILE A 166 7.27 -10.11 1.76
CA ILE A 166 8.37 -10.97 2.19
C ILE A 166 7.90 -12.42 2.05
N ARG A 167 8.78 -13.29 1.56
CA ARG A 167 8.52 -14.74 1.53
C ARG A 167 9.49 -15.44 2.49
N SER A 168 8.98 -15.95 3.59
CA SER A 168 9.81 -16.53 4.65
C SER A 168 9.10 -17.55 5.53
N GLU A 169 9.59 -18.79 5.50
CA GLU A 169 9.21 -19.82 6.48
C GLU A 169 9.70 -19.49 7.89
N GLN A 170 10.81 -18.75 8.00
CA GLN A 170 11.39 -18.45 9.31
C GLN A 170 10.57 -17.40 10.07
N ILE A 171 9.98 -16.45 9.33
CA ILE A 171 8.99 -15.52 9.90
C ILE A 171 7.79 -16.31 10.45
N GLU A 172 7.22 -17.24 9.68
CA GLU A 172 6.08 -18.03 10.14
C GLU A 172 6.39 -18.74 11.47
N ARG A 173 7.49 -19.50 11.51
CA ARG A 173 7.89 -20.26 12.70
C ARG A 173 8.13 -19.36 13.90
N THR A 174 8.71 -18.20 13.70
CA THR A 174 9.02 -17.25 14.77
C THR A 174 7.76 -16.60 15.32
N LEU A 175 6.85 -16.19 14.44
CA LEU A 175 5.62 -15.51 14.84
C LEU A 175 4.61 -16.48 15.49
N THR A 176 4.59 -17.75 15.10
CA THR A 176 3.70 -18.75 15.71
C THR A 176 4.23 -19.19 17.08
N LYS A 177 5.54 -19.49 17.22
CA LYS A 177 6.13 -19.91 18.51
C LYS A 177 6.03 -18.88 19.62
N ASN A 178 6.05 -17.59 19.28
CA ASN A 178 5.90 -16.52 20.25
C ASN A 178 4.43 -16.14 20.53
N GLY A 179 3.48 -16.70 19.77
CA GLY A 179 2.04 -16.52 19.98
C GLY A 179 1.41 -17.54 20.94
N ASP A 180 2.10 -18.65 21.23
CA ASP A 180 1.57 -19.78 22.03
C ASP A 180 1.76 -19.64 23.56
N TRP A 181 2.13 -18.45 24.06
CA TRP A 181 2.21 -18.15 25.51
C TRP A 181 1.02 -17.33 26.01
N GLY A 182 -0.17 -17.61 25.47
CA GLY A 182 -1.45 -17.12 25.97
C GLY A 182 -1.97 -17.96 27.14
#